data_AF-A0AAW5N2V2-F1
#
_entry.id   AF-A0AAW5N2V2-F1
#
_cell.length_a   1.000
_cell.length_b   1.000
_cell.length_c   1.000
_cell.angle_alpha   90.00
_cell.angle_beta   90.00
_cell.angle_gamma   90.00
#
_symmetry.space_group_name_H-M   'P 1'
#
loop_
_entity.id
_entity.type
_entity.pdbx_description
1 polymer ?
#
loop_
_entity_poly.entity_id
_entity_poly.type
_entity_poly.pdbx_seq_one_letter_code
_entity_poly.pdbx_strand_id
1 'polypeptide(L)' 'MTNDLEARYRAYLDALNERRLDDLVHFVQDELSYNGETMTRRQYQDLIAADITAIPDLFFDAQIVVASG' A
#
# COMPACT_ATOMS: atom_id res chain seq x y z
N MET A 1 -22.88 -3.62 3.91
CA MET A 1 -21.94 -3.44 2.78
C MET A 1 -20.75 -4.31 3.08
N THR A 2 -20.66 -5.47 2.43
CA THR A 2 -19.56 -6.40 2.59
C THR A 2 -18.29 -5.67 2.16
N ASN A 3 -17.35 -5.47 3.09
CA ASN A 3 -16.05 -4.89 2.80
C ASN A 3 -15.35 -5.80 1.80
N ASP A 4 -15.37 -5.42 0.53
CA ASP A 4 -14.67 -6.15 -0.51
C ASP A 4 -13.16 -5.92 -0.36
N LEU A 5 -12.49 -6.89 0.27
CA LEU A 5 -11.05 -6.87 0.48
C LEU A 5 -10.27 -6.80 -0.84
N GLU A 6 -10.78 -7.38 -1.92
CA GLU A 6 -10.16 -7.28 -3.23
C GLU A 6 -10.23 -5.84 -3.74
N ALA A 7 -11.43 -5.26 -3.78
CA ALA A 7 -11.61 -3.87 -4.22
C ALA A 7 -10.75 -2.90 -3.40
N ARG A 8 -10.66 -3.15 -2.10
CA ARG A 8 -9.85 -2.38 -1.17
C ARG A 8 -8.36 -2.47 -1.46
N TYR A 9 -7.86 -3.68 -1.72
CA TYR A 9 -6.45 -3.90 -2.04
C TYR A 9 -6.08 -3.31 -3.41
N ARG A 10 -6.97 -3.42 -4.40
CA ARG A 10 -6.75 -2.80 -5.72
C ARG A 10 -6.68 -1.27 -5.63
N ALA A 11 -7.60 -0.64 -4.90
CA ALA A 11 -7.56 0.80 -4.67
C ALA A 11 -6.29 1.26 -3.92
N TYR A 12 -5.72 0.41 -3.06
CA TYR A 12 -4.41 0.65 -2.44
C TYR A 12 -3.30 0.68 -3.49
N LEU A 13 -3.26 -0.32 -4.40
CA LEU A 13 -2.26 -0.35 -5.48
C LEU A 13 -2.41 0.84 -6.43
N ASP A 14 -3.63 1.27 -6.73
CA ASP A 14 -3.88 2.47 -7.55
C ASP A 14 -3.26 3.72 -6.89
N ALA A 15 -3.44 3.90 -5.58
CA ALA A 15 -2.83 5.01 -4.85
C ALA A 15 -1.29 4.95 -4.90
N LEU A 16 -0.70 3.75 -4.82
CA LEU A 16 0.75 3.58 -4.98
C LEU A 16 1.24 3.94 -6.39
N ASN A 17 0.55 3.44 -7.42
CA ASN A 17 0.91 3.65 -8.82
C ASN A 17 0.80 5.13 -9.23
N GLU A 18 -0.20 5.84 -8.70
CA GLU A 18 -0.40 7.28 -8.88
C GLU A 18 0.49 8.14 -7.97
N ARG A 19 1.35 7.51 -7.15
CA ARG A 19 2.29 8.17 -6.23
C ARG A 19 1.59 9.06 -5.20
N ARG A 20 0.33 8.77 -4.88
CA ARG A 20 -0.48 9.46 -3.86
C ARG A 20 -0.20 8.89 -2.48
N LEU A 21 1.04 9.01 -2.01
CA LEU A 21 1.46 8.40 -0.74
C LEU A 21 0.72 8.96 0.48
N ASP A 22 0.25 10.20 0.43
CA ASP A 22 -0.57 10.79 1.50
C ASP A 22 -1.91 10.07 1.68
N ASP A 23 -2.46 9.48 0.61
CA ASP A 23 -3.71 8.72 0.65
C ASP A 23 -3.55 7.37 1.37
N LEU A 24 -2.32 6.97 1.73
CA LEU A 24 -2.06 5.75 2.52
C LEU A 24 -2.74 5.76 3.89
N VAL A 25 -3.11 6.93 4.43
CA VAL A 25 -3.95 7.03 5.63
C VAL A 25 -5.27 6.29 5.48
N HIS A 26 -5.78 6.22 4.25
CA HIS A 26 -6.99 5.49 3.98
C HIS A 26 -6.74 4.00 3.99
N PHE A 27 -5.55 3.49 3.64
CA PHE A 27 -5.28 2.06 3.38
C PHE A 27 -4.54 1.35 4.52
N VAL A 28 -3.73 2.07 5.27
CA VAL A 28 -2.81 1.51 6.28
C VAL A 28 -3.02 2.20 7.62
N GLN A 29 -2.99 1.39 8.69
CA GLN A 29 -3.12 1.85 10.07
C GLN A 29 -2.01 2.82 10.46
N ASP A 30 -2.24 3.68 11.46
CA ASP A 30 -1.23 4.61 12.00
C ASP A 30 0.05 3.89 12.45
N GLU A 31 -0.11 2.68 12.97
CA GLU A 31 0.94 1.73 13.35
C GLU A 31 0.66 0.39 12.67
N LEU A 32 1.68 -0.21 12.04
CA LEU A 32 1.58 -1.47 11.33
C LEU A 32 2.82 -2.34 11.63
N SER A 33 2.70 -3.65 11.37
CA SER A 33 3.87 -4.52 11.29
C SER A 33 4.27 -4.70 9.83
N TYR A 34 5.55 -4.54 9.55
CA TYR A 34 6.15 -4.80 8.24
C TYR A 34 7.42 -5.62 8.46
N ASN A 35 7.50 -6.77 7.79
CA ASN A 35 8.59 -7.75 7.97
C ASN A 35 8.84 -8.16 9.44
N GLY A 36 7.80 -8.16 10.27
CA GLY A 36 7.87 -8.51 11.69
C GLY A 36 8.28 -7.37 12.62
N GLU A 37 8.64 -6.21 12.08
CA GLU A 37 8.95 -5.00 12.84
C GLU A 37 7.75 -4.06 12.90
N THR A 38 7.53 -3.43 14.05
CA THR A 38 6.53 -2.38 14.19
C THR A 38 7.04 -1.08 13.58
N MET A 39 6.20 -0.44 12.76
CA MET A 39 6.48 0.86 12.15
C MET A 39 5.24 1.73 12.10
N THR A 40 5.46 3.04 12.04
CA THR A 40 4.41 4.02 11.78
C THR A 40 4.07 4.08 10.29
N ARG A 41 2.86 4.49 9.95
CA ARG A 41 2.47 4.74 8.54
C ARG A 41 3.43 5.70 7.84
N ARG A 42 3.95 6.71 8.56
CA ARG A 42 4.91 7.67 7.99
C ARG A 42 6.22 7.00 7.59
N GLN A 43 6.74 6.09 8.43
CA GLN A 43 7.92 5.30 8.07
C GLN A 43 7.64 4.39 6.87
N TYR A 44 6.44 3.84 6.76
CA TYR A 44 6.03 3.05 5.61
C TYR A 44 5.92 3.88 4.32
N GLN A 45 5.39 5.10 4.41
CA GLN A 45 5.37 6.09 3.31
C GLN A 45 6.79 6.42 2.85
N ASP A 46 7.71 6.69 3.78
CA ASP A 46 9.11 6.99 3.48
C ASP A 46 9.81 5.82 2.76
N LEU A 47 9.50 4.58 3.17
CA LEU A 47 10.02 3.36 2.54
C LEU A 47 9.54 3.25 1.09
N ILE A 48 8.24 3.42 0.83
CA ILE A 48 7.69 3.37 -0.53
C ILE A 48 8.24 4.52 -1.38
N ALA A 49 8.40 5.72 -0.82
CA ALA A 49 9.00 6.85 -1.51
C ALA A 49 10.45 6.57 -1.93
N ALA A 50 11.21 5.87 -1.10
CA ALA A 50 12.55 5.42 -1.43
C ALA A 50 12.54 4.41 -2.59
N ASP A 51 11.63 3.44 -2.58
CA ASP A 51 11.47 2.46 -3.67
C ASP A 51 11.12 3.13 -5.00
N ILE A 52 10.17 4.08 -4.97
CA ILE A 52 9.79 4.92 -6.11
C ILE A 52 10.97 5.71 -6.67
N THR A 53 11.83 6.23 -5.80
CA THR A 53 13.00 7.02 -6.21
C THR A 53 14.07 6.11 -6.82
N ALA A 54 14.26 4.91 -6.26
CA ALA A 54 15.22 3.93 -6.74
C ALA A 54 14.80 3.27 -8.06
N ILE A 55 13.48 3.10 -8.26
CA ILE A 55 12.88 2.44 -9.43
C ILE A 55 11.80 3.40 -9.99
N PRO A 56 12.17 4.36 -10.86
CA PRO A 56 11.25 5.40 -11.32
C PRO A 56 10.00 4.84 -12.03
N ASP A 57 10.15 3.74 -12.76
CA ASP A 57 9.10 3.03 -13.49
C ASP A 57 8.41 1.94 -12.66
N LEU A 58 8.62 1.91 -11.34
CA LEU A 58 7.95 0.99 -10.44
C LEU A 58 6.43 1.07 -10.62
N PHE A 59 5.84 -0.07 -10.95
CA PHE A 59 4.42 -0.25 -11.13
C PHE A 59 3.99 -1.54 -10.43
N PHE A 60 3.03 -1.42 -9.52
CA PHE A 60 2.47 -2.53 -8.78
C PHE A 60 1.32 -3.14 -9.56
N ASP A 61 1.47 -4.41 -9.97
CA ASP A 61 0.49 -5.14 -10.75
C ASP A 61 0.18 -6.51 -10.12
N ALA A 62 -0.98 -6.60 -9.46
CA ALA A 62 -1.43 -7.84 -8.85
C ALA A 62 -2.17 -8.72 -9.86
N GLN A 63 -1.43 -9.64 -10.46
CA GLN A 63 -1.91 -10.63 -11.43
C GLN A 63 -2.93 -11.62 -10.84
N ILE A 64 -2.77 -11.96 -9.56
CA ILE A 64 -3.66 -12.87 -8.83
C ILE A 64 -3.98 -12.23 -7.48
N VAL A 65 -5.26 -12.10 -7.17
CA VAL A 65 -5.76 -11.70 -5.84
C VAL A 65 -6.68 -12.79 -5.35
N VAL A 66 -6.40 -13.32 -4.16
CA VAL A 66 -7.28 -14.25 -3.44
C VAL A 66 -7.62 -13.58 -2.12
N ALA A 67 -8.90 -13.30 -1.90
CA ALA A 67 -9.38 -12.63 -0.71
C ALA A 67 -10.54 -13.40 -0.09
N SER A 68 -10.52 -13.52 1.25
CA SER A 68 -11.60 -14.09 2.05
C SER A 68 -11.72 -13.29 3.34
N GLY A 69 -12.94 -12.93 3.72
CA GLY A 69 -13.26 -12.21 4.95
C GLY A 69 -13.80 -13.12 6.04
#